data_AF-A0A3A4WEQ4-F1
#
_entry.id   AF-A0A3A4WEQ4-F1
#
_cell.length_a   1.000
_cell.length_b   1.000
_cell.length_c   1.000
_cell.angle_alpha   90.00
_cell.angle_beta   90.00
_cell.angle_gamma   90.00
#
_symmetry.space_group_name_H-M   'P 1'
#
loop_
_entity.id
_entity.type
_entity.pdbx_description
1 polymer ?
#
loop_
_entity_poly.entity_id
_entity_poly.type
_entity_poly.pdbx_seq_one_letter_code
_entity_poly.pdbx_strand_id
1 'polypeptide(L)'
;MHISAKVERRLKDLEKSGKEGYGLARRTHIILDSLAAGEIRHPVNAVGSQTKYGEKRIKKCRKYDLGCGYRLITLQRGLKIFIPFLGTHDECERWLEKNSRLKEIAAGKGKVFRIPDDSQPQQSPANTDSADIEEDSDDEPTLKLSDRQLRRVFCGLVEAGRKRAS
;
A
#
# COMPACT_ATOMS: atom_id res chain seq x y z
N MET A 1 12.76 -9.38 -0.60
CA MET A 1 11.76 -8.84 -1.54
C MET A 1 11.92 -9.49 -2.90
N HIS A 2 10.83 -9.87 -3.57
CA HIS A 2 10.81 -10.49 -4.90
C HIS A 2 9.94 -9.67 -5.84
N ILE A 3 10.49 -9.22 -6.96
CA ILE A 3 9.76 -8.48 -8.00
C ILE A 3 9.51 -9.40 -9.18
N SER A 4 8.26 -9.52 -9.65
CA SER A 4 7.97 -10.39 -10.78
C SER A 4 8.56 -9.83 -12.08
N ALA A 5 9.01 -10.71 -12.98
CA ALA A 5 9.52 -10.31 -14.30
C ALA A 5 8.50 -9.49 -15.12
N LYS A 6 7.20 -9.67 -14.87
CA LYS A 6 6.14 -8.87 -15.51
C LYS A 6 6.16 -7.43 -15.02
N VAL A 7 6.35 -7.22 -13.72
CA VAL A 7 6.49 -5.89 -13.13
C VAL A 7 7.77 -5.21 -13.63
N GLU A 8 8.88 -5.95 -13.71
CA GLU A 8 10.14 -5.41 -14.25
C GLU A 8 10.01 -4.95 -15.70
N ARG A 9 9.33 -5.74 -16.54
CA ARG A 9 9.05 -5.34 -17.93
C ARG A 9 8.17 -4.09 -17.99
N ARG A 10 7.06 -4.08 -17.24
CA ARG A 10 6.14 -2.93 -17.19
C ARG A 10 6.84 -1.66 -16.71
N LEU A 11 7.74 -1.74 -15.73
CA LEU A 11 8.54 -0.58 -15.29
C LEU A 11 9.40 -0.01 -16.43
N LYS A 12 10.10 -0.87 -17.17
CA LYS A 12 10.92 -0.46 -18.32
C LYS A 12 10.07 0.17 -19.43
N ASP A 13 8.86 -0.33 -19.63
CA ASP A 13 7.93 0.23 -20.62
C ASP A 13 7.42 1.61 -20.18
N LEU A 14 7.08 1.77 -18.89
CA LEU A 14 6.64 3.04 -18.32
C LEU A 14 7.73 4.12 -18.37
N GLU A 15 8.99 3.77 -18.11
CA GLU A 15 10.12 4.70 -18.21
C GLU A 15 10.29 5.27 -19.62
N LYS A 16 9.81 4.55 -20.64
CA LYS A 16 9.86 4.96 -22.05
C LYS A 16 8.59 5.66 -22.54
N SER A 17 7.48 5.59 -21.79
CA SER A 17 6.16 6.04 -22.25
C SER A 17 5.88 7.53 -21.97
N GLY A 18 6.92 8.37 -21.94
CA GLY A 18 6.81 9.82 -21.72
C GLY A 18 6.74 10.23 -20.24
N LYS A 19 6.43 11.52 -20.00
CA LYS A 19 6.53 12.17 -18.67
C LYS A 19 5.64 11.51 -17.61
N GLU A 20 4.41 11.14 -17.97
CA GLU A 20 3.48 10.50 -17.04
C GLU A 20 3.94 9.08 -16.66
N GLY A 21 4.36 8.29 -17.66
CA GLY A 21 4.91 6.96 -17.44
C GLY A 21 6.17 6.97 -16.58
N TYR A 22 7.09 7.90 -16.86
CA TYR A 22 8.28 8.09 -16.04
C TYR A 22 7.93 8.49 -14.59
N GLY A 23 6.96 9.40 -14.41
CA GLY A 23 6.46 9.78 -13.08
C GLY A 23 5.89 8.59 -12.33
N LEU A 24 5.16 7.71 -13.02
CA LEU A 24 4.59 6.49 -12.45
C LEU A 24 5.67 5.46 -12.07
N ALA A 25 6.65 5.24 -12.95
CA ALA A 25 7.79 4.37 -12.67
C ALA A 25 8.59 4.88 -11.46
N ARG A 26 8.82 6.20 -11.38
CA ARG A 26 9.50 6.82 -10.24
C ARG A 26 8.76 6.64 -8.92
N ARG A 27 7.43 6.83 -8.90
CA ARG A 27 6.62 6.55 -7.69
C ARG A 27 6.70 5.08 -7.29
N THR A 28 6.70 4.18 -8.26
CA THR A 28 6.84 2.74 -8.02
C THR A 28 8.20 2.44 -7.39
N HIS A 29 9.30 2.97 -7.93
CA HIS A 29 10.65 2.81 -7.36
C HIS A 29 10.73 3.31 -5.92
N ILE A 30 10.14 4.46 -5.60
CA ILE A 30 10.08 4.98 -4.21
C ILE A 30 9.42 3.96 -3.27
N ILE A 31 8.29 3.38 -3.66
CA ILE A 31 7.62 2.35 -2.84
C ILE A 31 8.51 1.11 -2.70
N LEU A 32 9.17 0.67 -3.78
CA LEU A 32 10.07 -0.49 -3.76
C LEU A 32 11.27 -0.27 -2.83
N ASP A 33 11.88 0.91 -2.88
CA ASP A 33 13.03 1.27 -2.05
C ASP A 33 12.62 1.33 -0.57
N SER A 34 11.50 1.99 -0.25
CA SER A 34 10.97 2.00 1.13
C SER A 34 10.56 0.60 1.63
N LEU A 35 10.08 -0.29 0.76
CA LEU A 35 9.83 -1.69 1.11
C LEU A 35 11.13 -2.48 1.33
N ALA A 36 12.18 -2.19 0.57
CA ALA A 36 13.48 -2.82 0.71
C ALA A 36 14.21 -2.36 1.98
N ALA A 37 14.05 -1.09 2.36
CA ALA A 37 14.58 -0.50 3.59
C ALA A 37 13.80 -0.93 4.84
N GLY A 38 12.64 -1.58 4.70
CA GLY A 38 11.81 -2.00 5.83
C GLY A 38 11.05 -0.86 6.52
N GLU A 39 11.07 0.34 5.94
CA GLU A 39 10.46 1.57 6.49
C GLU A 39 8.93 1.52 6.48
N ILE A 40 8.32 0.73 5.57
CA ILE A 40 6.86 0.64 5.47
C ILE A 40 6.27 -0.39 6.43
N ARG A 41 6.36 -0.13 7.75
CA ARG A 41 5.56 -0.85 8.76
C ARG A 41 4.12 -0.34 8.77
N HIS A 42 3.92 0.97 8.61
CA HIS A 42 2.61 1.64 8.45
C HIS A 42 2.70 2.79 7.44
N PRO A 43 2.08 2.71 6.24
CA PRO A 43 2.20 3.75 5.22
C PRO A 43 1.19 4.88 5.51
N VAL A 44 1.50 5.73 6.49
CA VAL A 44 0.69 6.96 6.68
C VAL A 44 1.21 8.14 5.87
N ASN A 45 2.43 8.11 5.32
CA ASN A 45 3.01 9.31 4.69
C ASN A 45 3.85 9.14 3.41
N ALA A 46 3.97 7.96 2.80
CA ALA A 46 4.82 7.79 1.60
C ALA A 46 4.01 7.34 0.39
N VAL A 47 3.83 8.27 -0.55
CA VAL A 47 3.55 8.06 -1.99
C VAL A 47 2.63 6.86 -2.28
N GLY A 48 1.33 7.15 -2.27
CA GLY A 48 0.29 6.21 -2.69
C GLY A 48 -0.52 5.70 -1.51
N SER A 49 -1.73 6.25 -1.36
CA SER A 49 -2.64 5.80 -0.32
C SER A 49 -2.86 4.29 -0.48
N GLN A 50 -2.60 3.54 0.59
CA GLN A 50 -3.08 2.18 0.68
C GLN A 50 -4.60 2.23 0.58
N THR A 51 -5.23 1.30 -0.14
CA THR A 51 -6.69 1.27 -0.19
C THR A 51 -7.25 1.15 1.23
N LYS A 52 -8.16 2.07 1.59
CA LYS A 52 -8.69 2.28 2.95
C LYS A 52 -9.21 1.00 3.63
N TYR A 53 -9.64 0.01 2.84
CA TYR A 53 -10.24 -1.23 3.34
C TYR A 53 -9.30 -2.46 3.30
N GLY A 54 -8.01 -2.24 3.04
CA GLY A 54 -7.07 -3.33 2.76
C GLY A 54 -7.53 -4.15 1.55
N GLU A 55 -6.95 -5.33 1.36
CA GLU A 55 -7.38 -6.27 0.34
C GLU A 55 -7.79 -7.59 1.01
N LYS A 56 -9.09 -7.72 1.31
CA LYS A 56 -9.64 -8.84 2.09
C LYS A 56 -9.57 -10.18 1.34
N ARG A 57 -9.48 -10.16 0.01
CA ARG A 57 -9.46 -11.38 -0.81
C ARG A 57 -8.19 -12.18 -0.62
N ILE A 58 -7.06 -11.54 -0.31
CA ILE A 58 -5.77 -12.21 -0.15
C ILE A 58 -5.09 -11.73 1.14
N LYS A 59 -4.82 -12.67 2.05
CA LYS A 59 -4.17 -12.35 3.33
C LYS A 59 -2.84 -11.63 3.12
N LYS A 60 -2.61 -10.56 3.90
CA LYS A 60 -1.39 -9.73 3.84
C LYS A 60 -1.09 -9.19 2.44
N CYS A 61 -2.13 -8.85 1.69
CA CYS A 61 -2.06 -8.13 0.43
C CYS A 61 -2.21 -6.63 0.66
N ARG A 62 -1.36 -5.84 0.00
CA ARG A 62 -1.43 -4.38 -0.02
C ARG A 62 -1.55 -3.91 -1.47
N LYS A 63 -2.39 -2.90 -1.68
CA LYS A 63 -2.63 -2.24 -2.97
C LYS A 63 -2.28 -0.76 -2.79
N TYR A 64 -1.30 -0.28 -3.56
CA TYR A 64 -0.81 1.09 -3.50
C TYR A 64 -1.35 1.86 -4.69
N ASP A 65 -1.97 3.02 -4.45
CA ASP A 65 -2.34 3.94 -5.52
C ASP A 65 -1.11 4.67 -6.05
N LEU A 66 -0.81 4.54 -7.33
CA LEU A 66 0.32 5.21 -7.95
C LEU A 66 -0.09 6.50 -8.67
N GLY A 67 -1.38 6.85 -8.65
CA GLY A 67 -1.98 7.90 -9.47
C GLY A 67 -2.22 7.46 -10.92
N CYS A 68 -2.91 8.32 -11.69
CA CYS A 68 -3.21 8.09 -13.12
C CYS A 68 -3.95 6.76 -13.40
N GLY A 69 -4.70 6.24 -12.42
CA GLY A 69 -5.43 4.98 -12.53
C GLY A 69 -4.58 3.73 -12.33
N TYR A 70 -3.28 3.85 -12.01
CA TYR A 70 -2.37 2.71 -11.80
C TYR A 70 -2.24 2.32 -10.34
N ARG A 71 -1.99 1.03 -10.11
CA ARG A 71 -1.81 0.45 -8.77
C ARG A 71 -0.69 -0.57 -8.77
N LEU A 72 0.00 -0.66 -7.63
CA LEU A 72 0.97 -1.71 -7.33
C LEU A 72 0.35 -2.70 -6.35
N ILE A 73 0.49 -4.00 -6.61
CA ILE A 73 0.11 -5.06 -5.70
C ILE A 73 1.34 -5.63 -5.02
N THR A 74 1.31 -5.74 -3.70
CA THR A 74 2.33 -6.46 -2.91
C THR A 74 1.70 -7.47 -1.97
N LEU A 75 2.45 -8.54 -1.70
CA LEU A 75 2.05 -9.65 -0.86
C LEU A 75 3.16 -9.98 0.13
N GLN A 76 2.84 -9.97 1.42
CA GLN A 76 3.77 -10.38 2.47
C GLN A 76 3.54 -11.85 2.85
N ARG A 77 4.61 -12.65 2.85
CA ARG A 77 4.63 -14.07 3.23
C ARG A 77 5.84 -14.30 4.14
N GLY A 78 5.60 -14.41 5.44
CA GLY A 78 6.66 -14.39 6.45
C GLY A 78 7.49 -13.10 6.34
N LEU A 79 8.81 -13.25 6.26
CA LEU A 79 9.79 -12.17 6.06
C LEU A 79 9.97 -11.75 4.59
N LYS A 80 9.28 -12.41 3.65
CA LYS A 80 9.40 -12.13 2.22
C LYS A 80 8.24 -11.25 1.74
N ILE A 81 8.59 -10.20 1.02
CA ILE A 81 7.63 -9.35 0.27
C ILE A 81 7.70 -9.75 -1.20
N PHE A 82 6.55 -10.00 -1.82
CA PHE A 82 6.39 -10.29 -3.23
C PHE A 82 5.65 -9.14 -3.91
N ILE A 83 6.12 -8.72 -5.08
CA ILE A 83 5.48 -7.70 -5.91
C ILE A 83 5.05 -8.38 -7.21
N PRO A 84 3.88 -9.03 -7.23
CA PRO A 84 3.44 -9.82 -8.37
C PRO A 84 2.97 -8.98 -9.55
N PHE A 85 2.41 -7.79 -9.32
CA PHE A 85 1.65 -7.08 -10.35
C PHE A 85 1.70 -5.55 -10.21
N LEU A 86 1.76 -4.89 -11.37
CA LEU A 86 1.70 -3.44 -11.60
C LEU A 86 0.84 -3.21 -12.85
N GLY A 87 -0.21 -2.42 -12.73
CA GLY A 87 -1.11 -2.14 -13.84
C GLY A 87 -2.20 -1.15 -13.48
N THR A 88 -3.18 -1.01 -14.37
CA THR A 88 -4.36 -0.14 -14.11
C THR A 88 -5.23 -0.68 -12.98
N HIS A 89 -6.22 0.10 -12.55
CA HIS A 89 -7.24 -0.30 -11.60
C HIS A 89 -7.82 -1.67 -11.93
N ASP A 90 -8.37 -1.79 -13.15
CA ASP A 90 -9.14 -2.94 -13.57
C ASP A 90 -8.24 -4.13 -13.83
N GLU A 91 -7.03 -3.91 -14.33
CA GLU A 91 -6.02 -4.96 -14.43
C GLU A 91 -5.66 -5.53 -13.04
N CYS A 92 -5.47 -4.67 -12.05
CA CYS A 92 -5.19 -5.10 -10.67
C CYS A 92 -6.39 -5.83 -10.06
N GLU A 93 -7.60 -5.35 -10.29
CA GLU A 93 -8.83 -5.95 -9.78
C GLU A 93 -9.02 -7.38 -10.34
N ARG A 94 -8.90 -7.54 -11.67
CA ARG A 94 -8.91 -8.86 -12.32
C ARG A 94 -7.79 -9.77 -11.82
N TRP A 95 -6.61 -9.21 -11.58
CA TRP A 95 -5.50 -9.97 -11.02
C TRP A 95 -5.86 -10.50 -9.62
N LEU A 96 -6.48 -9.67 -8.77
CA LEU A 96 -6.88 -10.06 -7.42
C LEU A 96 -8.00 -11.11 -7.42
N GLU A 97 -9.00 -10.98 -8.28
CA GLU A 97 -10.05 -11.99 -8.45
C GLU A 97 -9.48 -13.34 -8.83
N LYS A 98 -8.63 -13.36 -9.87
CA LYS A 98 -7.97 -14.56 -10.37
C LYS A 98 -7.08 -15.23 -9.33
N ASN A 99 -6.48 -14.43 -8.43
CA ASN A 99 -5.52 -14.91 -7.43
C ASN A 99 -6.09 -14.89 -6.00
N SER A 100 -7.41 -14.77 -5.84
CA SER A 100 -8.08 -14.70 -4.53
C SER A 100 -7.80 -15.90 -3.61
N ARG A 101 -7.56 -17.09 -4.20
CA ARG A 101 -7.26 -18.33 -3.46
C ARG A 101 -5.76 -18.62 -3.32
N LEU A 102 -4.90 -17.67 -3.67
CA LEU A 102 -3.46 -17.87 -3.75
C LEU A 102 -2.83 -17.98 -2.35
N LYS A 103 -2.66 -19.23 -1.89
CA LYS A 103 -2.05 -19.54 -0.58
C LYS A 103 -0.54 -19.32 -0.61
N GLU A 104 0.12 -19.72 -1.70
CA GLU A 104 1.57 -19.66 -1.85
C GLU A 104 1.97 -18.93 -3.12
N ILE A 105 2.98 -18.06 -3.01
CA ILE A 105 3.67 -17.49 -4.16
C ILE A 105 5.08 -18.04 -4.18
N ALA A 106 5.42 -18.72 -5.27
CA ALA A 106 6.79 -19.05 -5.58
C ALA A 106 7.52 -17.82 -6.14
N ALA A 107 8.75 -17.59 -5.69
CA ALA A 107 9.67 -16.68 -6.34
C ALA A 107 10.00 -17.24 -7.73
N GLY A 108 9.25 -16.83 -8.76
CA GLY A 108 9.53 -17.20 -10.14
C GLY A 108 10.79 -16.53 -10.70
N LYS A 109 10.86 -16.32 -12.02
CA LYS A 109 11.99 -15.70 -12.75
C LYS A 109 12.19 -14.18 -12.49
N GLY A 110 11.90 -13.71 -11.29
CA GLY A 110 11.93 -12.30 -10.91
C GLY A 110 13.15 -11.92 -10.07
N LYS A 111 13.46 -10.62 -9.99
CA LYS A 111 14.56 -10.11 -9.17
C LYS A 111 14.31 -10.29 -7.68
N VAL A 112 15.35 -10.68 -6.94
CA VAL A 112 15.32 -10.87 -5.49
C VAL A 112 16.23 -9.84 -4.82
N PHE A 113 15.72 -9.17 -3.81
CA PHE A 113 16.47 -8.27 -2.93
C PHE A 113 16.45 -8.85 -1.50
N ARG A 114 17.57 -8.75 -0.78
CA ARG A 114 17.62 -9.08 0.65
C ARG A 114 17.15 -7.86 1.44
N ILE A 115 16.19 -8.06 2.33
CA ILE A 115 15.74 -7.04 3.27
C ILE A 115 16.69 -7.18 4.47
N PRO A 116 17.37 -6.10 4.92
CA PRO A 116 18.17 -6.14 6.15
C PRO A 116 17.28 -6.54 7.32
N ASP A 117 17.74 -7.52 8.11
CA ASP A 117 17.02 -7.94 9.32
C ASP A 117 17.41 -6.99 10.46
N ASP A 118 16.53 -6.06 10.80
CA ASP A 118 16.73 -5.12 11.90
C ASP A 118 16.32 -5.77 13.23
N SER A 119 16.97 -6.89 13.54
CA SER A 119 16.82 -7.60 14.81
C SER A 119 17.86 -7.06 15.81
N GLN A 120 17.57 -5.95 16.48
CA GLN A 120 18.17 -5.69 17.78
C GLN A 120 17.34 -6.39 18.87
N PRO A 121 17.93 -7.27 19.70
CA PRO A 121 17.25 -7.85 20.85
C PRO A 121 17.25 -6.85 22.01
N GLN A 122 16.11 -6.20 22.26
CA GLN A 122 15.90 -5.53 23.55
C GLN A 122 15.42 -6.55 24.58
N GLN A 123 16.32 -6.87 25.50
CA GLN A 123 16.15 -7.76 26.64
C GLN A 123 15.07 -7.22 27.59
N SER A 124 14.14 -8.10 27.98
CA SER A 124 13.23 -7.88 29.13
C SER A 124 13.98 -8.12 30.44
N PRO A 125 13.57 -7.45 31.52
CA PRO A 125 13.01 -8.17 32.68
C PRO A 125 11.82 -7.38 33.27
N ALA A 126 10.93 -7.88 34.13
CA ALA A 126 10.47 -9.18 34.57
C ALA A 126 9.24 -8.89 35.47
N ASN A 127 8.18 -9.69 35.34
CA ASN A 127 7.11 -10.01 36.31
C ASN A 127 6.48 -8.90 37.20
N THR A 128 5.15 -8.77 37.14
CA THR A 128 4.24 -8.96 38.31
C THR A 128 2.83 -9.26 37.79
N ASP A 129 2.14 -10.05 38.60
CA ASP A 129 1.03 -10.98 38.38
C ASP A 129 -0.38 -10.35 38.29
N SER A 130 -1.29 -11.17 37.75
CA SER A 130 -2.69 -11.36 38.18
C SER A 130 -3.88 -10.56 37.59
N ALA A 131 -4.92 -11.38 37.28
CA ALA A 131 -6.37 -11.13 37.29
C ALA A 131 -7.10 -10.50 36.08
N ASP A 132 -7.68 -11.36 35.24
CA ASP A 132 -9.13 -11.56 35.02
C ASP A 132 -10.10 -10.39 34.69
N ILE A 133 -10.69 -10.52 33.48
CA ILE A 133 -12.09 -10.29 33.01
C ILE A 133 -12.56 -8.86 32.60
N GLU A 134 -13.23 -8.85 31.42
CA GLU A 134 -14.27 -7.95 30.83
C GLU A 134 -13.92 -6.81 29.85
N GLU A 135 -14.34 -7.06 28.60
CA GLU A 135 -15.16 -6.26 27.66
C GLU A 135 -15.20 -4.71 27.74
N ASP A 136 -15.26 -4.12 26.55
CA ASP A 136 -15.81 -2.79 26.21
C ASP A 136 -14.89 -1.56 26.34
N SER A 137 -14.37 -1.10 25.19
CA SER A 137 -14.58 0.26 24.67
C SER A 137 -13.71 0.52 23.44
N ASP A 138 -14.39 0.74 22.32
CA ASP A 138 -13.87 1.11 21.01
C ASP A 138 -13.33 2.56 21.06
N ASP A 139 -12.06 2.74 21.45
CA ASP A 139 -11.37 4.04 21.42
C ASP A 139 -10.28 4.04 20.33
N GLU A 140 -10.71 3.93 19.06
CA GLU A 140 -9.90 4.38 17.93
C GLU A 140 -10.07 5.90 17.79
N PRO A 141 -9.00 6.72 17.77
CA PRO A 141 -9.13 8.16 17.61
C PRO A 141 -9.64 8.47 16.20
N THR A 142 -10.96 8.63 16.08
CA THR A 142 -11.58 9.18 14.87
C THR A 142 -10.97 10.55 14.62
N LEU A 143 -10.24 10.69 13.51
CA LEU A 143 -9.77 11.97 13.00
C LEU A 143 -10.98 12.91 12.83
N LYS A 144 -11.26 13.73 13.84
CA LYS A 144 -12.29 14.78 13.80
C LYS A 144 -11.80 15.90 12.88
N LEU A 145 -11.94 15.67 11.57
CA LEU A 145 -11.72 16.71 10.57
C LEU A 145 -12.82 17.77 10.71
N SER A 146 -12.42 19.03 10.93
CA SER A 146 -13.39 20.12 11.01
C SER A 146 -13.94 20.50 9.65
N ASP A 147 -15.16 21.01 9.62
CA ASP A 147 -15.84 21.44 8.39
C ASP A 147 -15.03 22.49 7.61
N ARG A 148 -14.23 23.30 8.31
CA ARG A 148 -13.30 24.27 7.72
C ARG A 148 -12.20 23.61 6.90
N GLN A 149 -11.69 22.46 7.33
CA GLN A 149 -10.66 21.71 6.58
C GLN A 149 -11.25 21.04 5.34
N LEU A 150 -12.47 20.49 5.46
CA LEU A 150 -13.19 19.91 4.31
C LEU A 150 -13.48 20.98 3.24
N ARG A 151 -13.96 22.16 3.63
CA ARG A 151 -14.20 23.28 2.70
C ARG A 151 -12.94 23.79 2.02
N ARG A 152 -11.76 23.64 2.63
CA ARG A 152 -10.47 24.01 2.02
C ARG A 152 -10.04 23.04 0.93
N VAL A 153 -10.28 21.75 1.11
CA VAL A 153 -9.93 20.70 0.13
C VAL A 153 -10.94 20.62 -1.01
N PHE A 154 -12.22 20.85 -0.72
CA PHE A 154 -13.32 20.78 -1.69
C PHE A 154 -13.87 22.15 -2.13
N CYS A 155 -13.07 23.23 -2.02
CA CYS A 155 -13.54 24.60 -2.29
C CYS A 155 -14.14 24.75 -3.71
N GLY A 156 -13.59 24.06 -4.72
CA GLY A 156 -14.12 24.08 -6.08
C GLY A 156 -15.52 23.47 -6.23
N LEU A 157 -15.94 22.58 -5.32
CA LEU A 157 -17.28 21.99 -5.32
C LEU A 157 -18.32 22.92 -4.67
N VAL A 158 -17.89 23.67 -3.64
CA VAL A 158 -18.73 24.64 -2.91
C VAL A 158 -19.03 25.88 -3.77
N GLU A 159 -18.07 26.34 -4.56
CA GLU A 159 -18.26 27.49 -5.46
C GLU A 159 -19.16 27.15 -6.67
N ALA A 160 -19.12 25.91 -7.15
CA ALA A 160 -19.99 25.44 -8.23
C ALA A 160 -21.47 25.32 -7.81
N GLY A 161 -21.74 25.05 -6.52
CA GLY A 161 -23.10 25.01 -5.97
C GLY A 161 -23.75 26.39 -5.85
N ARG A 162 -22.99 27.43 -5.53
CA ARG A 162 -23.51 28.82 -5.42
C ARG A 162 -23.91 29.43 -6.76
N LYS A 163 -23.24 29.06 -7.86
CA LYS A 163 -23.57 29.57 -9.21
C LYS A 163 -24.84 28.96 -9.82
N ARG A 164 -25.44 27.94 -9.21
CA ARG A 164 -26.71 27.32 -9.68
C ARG A 164 -27.93 27.75 -8.86
N ALA A 165 -27.75 28.64 -7.88
CA ALA A 165 -28.81 29.14 -7.01
C ALA A 165 -28.98 30.67 -7.10
N SER A 166 -28.59 31.28 -8.23
CA SER A 166 -28.91 32.66 -8.59
C SER A 166 -29.53 32.71 -9.98
#